data_AF-A0A6L8I1B0-F1
#
_entry.id   AF-A0A6L8I1B0-F1
#
_cell.length_a   1.000
_cell.length_b   1.000
_cell.length_c   1.000
_cell.angle_alpha   90.00
_cell.angle_beta   90.00
_cell.angle_gamma   90.00
#
_symmetry.space_group_name_H-M   'P 1'
#
loop_
_entity.id
_entity.type
_entity.pdbx_description
1 polymer ?
#
loop_
_entity_poly.entity_id
_entity_poly.type
_entity_poly.pdbx_seq_one_letter_code
_entity_poly.pdbx_strand_id
1 'polypeptide(L)'
;MGLAARIQVAKVVHRGHWSLYGVSDRKGGAMHISLTDKLDEYVRAKVASGLYDSASDVIREALRLKIEADMSHEARLQRLHDAIEPAWRQAENGECVPLDLKGLLDELDRETGVRA
;
A
#
# COMPACT_ATOMS: atom_id res chain seq x y z
N MET A 1 30.16 2.35 -28.41
CA MET A 1 30.62 3.07 -27.20
C MET A 1 29.40 3.35 -26.33
N GLY A 2 29.12 2.49 -25.34
CA GLY A 2 28.04 2.69 -24.38
C GLY A 2 28.58 2.42 -22.99
N LEU A 3 28.72 3.46 -22.17
CA LEU A 3 29.18 3.34 -20.79
C LEU A 3 28.11 2.58 -19.98
N ALA A 4 28.37 1.31 -19.67
CA ALA A 4 27.66 0.62 -18.60
C ALA A 4 28.08 1.26 -17.27
N ALA A 5 27.19 2.03 -16.65
CA ALA A 5 27.43 2.63 -15.35
C ALA A 5 27.66 1.51 -14.32
N ARG A 6 28.92 1.33 -13.92
CA ARG A 6 29.32 0.40 -12.87
C ARG A 6 28.80 0.91 -11.53
N ILE A 7 27.79 0.25 -10.97
CA ILE A 7 27.43 0.43 -9.57
C ILE A 7 28.47 -0.32 -8.73
N GLN A 8 29.35 0.41 -8.06
CA GLN A 8 30.28 -0.15 -7.08
C GLN A 8 29.53 -0.43 -5.77
N VAL A 9 29.37 -1.70 -5.43
CA VAL A 9 28.99 -2.12 -4.08
C VAL A 9 30.24 -2.04 -3.20
N ALA A 10 30.39 -0.96 -2.43
CA ALA A 10 31.46 -0.85 -1.44
C ALA A 10 31.11 -1.69 -0.20
N LYS A 11 31.94 -2.69 0.10
CA LYS A 11 31.83 -3.54 1.28
C LYS A 11 32.73 -2.96 2.38
N VAL A 12 32.19 -2.12 3.27
CA VAL A 12 32.85 -1.76 4.53
C VAL A 12 32.43 -2.76 5.59
N VAL A 13 33.34 -3.64 6.00
CA VAL A 13 33.13 -4.61 7.08
C VAL A 13 33.66 -4.01 8.37
N HIS A 14 32.77 -3.77 9.34
CA HIS A 14 33.04 -3.86 10.78
C HIS A 14 31.75 -4.30 11.49
N ARG A 15 31.83 -5.42 12.22
CA ARG A 15 30.87 -6.00 13.18
C ARG A 15 29.37 -5.66 13.00
N GLY A 16 28.62 -6.62 12.43
CA GLY A 16 27.16 -6.69 12.52
C GLY A 16 26.43 -6.02 11.36
N HIS A 17 26.28 -6.76 10.25
CA HIS A 17 25.35 -6.61 9.12
C HIS A 17 24.73 -5.22 8.83
N TRP A 18 25.16 -4.60 7.72
CA TRP A 18 24.38 -3.59 7.00
C TRP A 18 24.59 -3.76 5.49
N SER A 19 23.50 -3.90 4.73
CA SER A 19 23.49 -3.98 3.26
C SER A 19 22.90 -2.70 2.68
N LEU A 20 23.70 -1.96 1.91
CA LEU A 20 23.34 -0.67 1.34
C LEU A 20 22.79 -0.84 -0.07
N TYR A 21 21.53 -0.46 -0.27
CA TYR A 21 20.91 -0.42 -1.59
C TYR A 21 20.69 1.02 -2.03
N GLY A 22 21.12 1.35 -3.25
CA GLY A 22 20.91 2.67 -3.85
C GLY A 22 19.58 2.75 -4.59
N VAL A 23 18.82 3.83 -4.42
CA VAL A 23 17.72 4.23 -5.31
C VAL A 23 18.06 5.62 -5.85
N SER A 24 17.93 5.83 -7.16
CA SER A 24 18.38 7.07 -7.81
C SER A 24 17.37 8.21 -7.70
N ASP A 25 17.81 9.39 -7.26
CA ASP A 25 17.04 10.64 -7.28
C ASP A 25 17.30 11.44 -8.57
N ARG A 26 16.31 12.20 -9.05
CA ARG A 26 16.39 13.07 -10.24
C ARG A 26 17.38 14.24 -10.09
N LYS A 27 17.84 14.56 -8.87
CA LYS A 27 18.93 15.52 -8.63
C LYS A 27 20.34 14.91 -8.66
N GLY A 28 20.49 13.65 -9.07
CA GLY A 28 21.81 13.01 -9.17
C GLY A 28 22.40 12.55 -7.82
N GLY A 29 21.60 12.59 -6.75
CA GLY A 29 21.95 11.98 -5.46
C GLY A 29 21.56 10.51 -5.40
N ALA A 30 22.46 9.65 -4.92
CA ALA A 30 22.12 8.27 -4.57
C ALA A 30 21.45 8.24 -3.20
N MET A 31 20.22 7.73 -3.11
CA MET A 31 19.53 7.50 -1.84
C MET A 31 19.86 6.10 -1.33
N HIS A 32 20.40 6.01 -0.12
CA HIS A 32 20.71 4.74 0.53
C HIS A 32 19.54 4.28 1.41
N ILE A 33 19.10 3.04 1.20
CA ILE A 33 18.03 2.41 1.98
C ILE A 33 18.62 1.22 2.74
N SER A 34 18.33 1.17 4.04
CA SER A 34 18.67 0.02 4.89
C SER A 34 17.50 -0.94 4.96
N LEU A 35 17.76 -2.23 4.75
CA LEU A 35 16.77 -3.30 4.84
C LEU A 35 17.07 -4.18 6.05
N THR A 36 16.03 -4.77 6.63
CA THR A 36 16.19 -5.87 7.58
C THR A 36 16.73 -7.11 6.85
N ASP A 37 17.38 -8.03 7.57
CA ASP A 37 17.99 -9.23 6.97
C ASP A 37 17.00 -10.02 6.09
N LYS A 38 15.75 -10.18 6.54
CA LYS A 38 14.70 -10.88 5.79
C LYS A 38 14.36 -10.18 4.46
N LEU A 39 14.33 -8.85 4.46
CA LEU A 39 14.05 -8.07 3.25
C LEU A 39 15.25 -8.03 2.30
N ASP A 40 16.47 -8.00 2.85
CA ASP A 40 17.72 -8.13 2.09
C ASP A 40 17.76 -9.47 1.33
N GLU A 41 17.50 -10.57 2.02
CA GLU A 41 17.45 -11.91 1.43
C GLU A 41 16.38 -12.01 0.33
N TYR A 42 15.19 -11.50 0.59
CA TYR A 42 14.11 -11.48 -0.40
C TYR A 42 14.49 -10.72 -1.68
N VAL A 43 15.07 -9.52 -1.53
CA VAL A 43 15.50 -8.71 -2.68
C VAL A 43 16.61 -9.42 -3.47
N ARG A 44 17.58 -10.03 -2.78
CA ARG A 44 18.65 -10.82 -3.43
C ARG A 44 18.08 -12.00 -4.19
N ALA A 45 17.13 -12.75 -3.62
CA ALA A 45 16.50 -13.88 -4.30
C ALA A 45 15.76 -13.45 -5.57
N LYS A 46 15.09 -12.29 -5.56
CA LYS A 46 14.41 -11.73 -6.73
C LYS A 46 15.37 -11.32 -7.83
N VAL A 47 16.49 -10.68 -7.50
CA VAL A 47 17.54 -10.37 -8.50
C VAL A 47 18.18 -11.65 -9.04
N ALA A 48 18.51 -12.60 -8.16
CA ALA A 48 19.12 -13.88 -8.54
C ALA A 48 18.22 -14.73 -9.45
N SER A 49 16.89 -14.55 -9.39
CA SER A 49 15.95 -15.21 -10.30
C SER A 49 16.06 -14.73 -11.75
N GLY A 50 16.76 -13.61 -12.00
CA GLY A 50 16.87 -12.98 -13.31
C GLY A 50 15.65 -12.15 -13.71
N LEU A 51 14.61 -12.06 -12.86
CA LEU A 51 13.42 -11.25 -13.11
C LEU A 51 13.68 -9.74 -12.98
N TYR A 52 14.74 -9.35 -12.27
CA TYR A 52 15.11 -7.96 -12.04
C TYR A 52 16.62 -7.78 -12.20
N ASP A 53 17.03 -6.70 -12.84
CA ASP A 53 18.45 -6.37 -13.07
C ASP A 53 19.15 -5.86 -11.80
N SER A 54 18.41 -5.21 -10.90
CA SER A 54 18.95 -4.65 -9.67
C SER A 54 17.97 -4.65 -8.51
N ALA A 55 18.52 -4.53 -7.29
CA ALA A 55 17.72 -4.33 -6.09
C ALA A 55 16.89 -3.03 -6.16
N SER A 56 17.40 -2.00 -6.82
CA SER A 56 16.69 -0.74 -7.03
C SER A 56 15.40 -0.95 -7.83
N ASP A 57 15.40 -1.88 -8.78
CA ASP A 57 14.21 -2.21 -9.58
C ASP A 57 13.18 -2.97 -8.77
N VAL A 58 13.63 -3.93 -7.96
CA VAL A 58 12.76 -4.65 -7.01
C VAL A 58 12.06 -3.67 -6.05
N ILE A 59 12.84 -2.76 -5.46
CA ILE A 59 12.32 -1.76 -4.51
C ILE A 59 11.36 -0.79 -5.20
N ARG A 60 11.69 -0.31 -6.41
CA ARG A 60 10.83 0.62 -7.15
C ARG A 60 9.49 -0.01 -7.47
N GLU A 61 9.47 -1.26 -7.91
CA GLU A 61 8.23 -1.96 -8.24
C GLU A 61 7.39 -2.25 -6.99
N ALA A 62 8.03 -2.66 -5.89
CA ALA A 62 7.34 -2.85 -4.61
C ALA A 62 6.67 -1.56 -4.10
N LEU A 63 7.38 -0.42 -4.20
CA LEU A 63 6.83 0.88 -3.81
C LEU A 63 5.69 1.33 -4.74
N ARG A 64 5.80 1.06 -6.05
CA ARG A 64 4.72 1.36 -7.01
C ARG A 64 3.42 0.65 -6.63
N LEU A 65 3.50 -0.65 -6.35
CA LEU A 65 2.36 -1.46 -5.94
C LEU A 65 1.79 -0.99 -4.58
N LYS A 66 2.65 -0.59 -3.66
CA LYS A 66 2.23 -0.06 -2.36
C LYS A 66 1.48 1.27 -2.50
N ILE A 67 1.97 2.19 -3.32
CA ILE A 67 1.30 3.47 -3.59
C ILE A 67 -0.08 3.25 -4.20
N GLU A 68 -0.19 2.35 -5.19
CA GLU A 68 -1.46 2.01 -5.82
C GLU A 68 -2.47 1.44 -4.80
N ALA A 69 -2.01 0.53 -3.93
CA ALA A 69 -2.83 -0.01 -2.86
C ALA A 69 -3.26 1.07 -1.86
N ASP A 70 -2.37 1.98 -1.46
CA ASP A 70 -2.66 3.05 -0.51
C ASP A 70 -3.68 4.05 -1.08
N MET A 71 -3.52 4.45 -2.35
CA MET A 71 -4.52 5.28 -3.03
C MET A 71 -5.90 4.61 -3.08
N SER A 72 -5.95 3.30 -3.32
CA SER A 72 -7.21 2.55 -3.31
C SER A 72 -7.85 2.48 -1.92
N HIS A 73 -7.02 2.40 -0.88
CA HIS A 73 -7.45 2.36 0.51
C HIS A 73 -8.02 3.71 0.95
N GLU A 74 -7.32 4.80 0.65
CA GLU A 74 -7.78 6.17 0.91
C GLU A 74 -9.10 6.45 0.20
N ALA A 75 -9.22 6.08 -1.08
CA ALA A 75 -10.47 6.23 -1.82
C ALA A 75 -11.62 5.43 -1.20
N ARG A 76 -11.35 4.21 -0.71
CA ARG A 76 -12.36 3.41 0.00
C ARG A 76 -12.76 4.05 1.33
N LEU A 77 -11.78 4.55 2.09
CA LEU A 77 -12.01 5.20 3.37
C LEU A 77 -12.84 6.48 3.19
N GLN A 78 -12.53 7.29 2.18
CA GLN A 78 -13.31 8.50 1.88
C GLN A 78 -14.76 8.15 1.55
N ARG A 79 -15.01 7.13 0.71
CA ARG A 79 -16.38 6.68 0.43
C ARG A 79 -17.13 6.23 1.68
N LEU A 80 -16.44 5.56 2.61
CA LEU A 80 -17.04 5.15 3.87
C LEU A 80 -17.40 6.37 4.73
N HIS A 81 -16.50 7.36 4.82
CA HIS A 81 -16.78 8.62 5.51
C HIS A 81 -17.99 9.33 4.88
N ASP A 82 -18.00 9.49 3.56
CA ASP A 82 -19.09 10.14 2.84
C ASP A 82 -20.44 9.40 3.02
N ALA A 83 -20.42 8.08 3.20
CA ALA A 83 -21.62 7.28 3.45
C ALA A 83 -22.12 7.38 4.90
N ILE A 84 -21.21 7.54 5.88
CA ILE A 84 -21.55 7.61 7.31
C ILE A 84 -21.94 9.04 7.71
N GLU A 85 -21.27 10.04 7.17
CA GLU A 85 -21.42 11.46 7.52
C GLU A 85 -22.90 11.94 7.55
N PRO A 86 -23.77 11.58 6.59
CA PRO A 86 -25.19 11.95 6.64
C PRO A 86 -25.92 11.34 7.84
N ALA A 87 -25.70 10.05 8.10
CA ALA A 87 -26.31 9.35 9.24
C ALA A 87 -25.79 9.89 10.57
N TRP A 88 -24.52 10.30 10.62
CA TRP A 88 -23.93 10.92 11.80
C TRP A 88 -24.59 12.26 12.13
N ARG A 89 -24.81 13.12 11.12
CA ARG A 89 -25.53 14.39 11.31
C ARG A 89 -26.98 14.19 11.73
N GLN A 90 -27.68 13.21 11.16
CA GLN A 90 -29.03 12.86 11.59
C GLN A 90 -29.05 12.49 13.08
N ALA A 91 -28.08 11.70 13.53
CA ALA A 91 -27.96 11.34 14.95
C ALA A 91 -27.68 12.55 15.85
N GLU A 92 -26.77 13.45 15.46
CA GLU A 92 -26.48 14.68 16.21
C GLU A 92 -27.69 15.62 16.30
N ASN A 93 -28.53 15.65 15.26
CA ASN A 93 -29.78 16.41 15.26
C ASN A 93 -30.93 15.72 16.01
N GLY A 94 -30.73 14.49 16.51
CA GLY A 94 -31.78 13.69 17.14
C GLY A 94 -32.80 13.11 16.15
N GLU A 95 -32.49 13.09 14.85
CA GLU A 95 -33.27 12.47 13.79
C GLU A 95 -33.08 10.94 13.75
N CYS A 96 -33.15 10.30 14.92
CA CYS A 96 -33.08 8.86 15.06
C CYS A 96 -34.43 8.28 15.46
N VAL A 97 -34.73 7.09 14.96
CA VAL A 97 -35.87 6.29 15.38
C VAL A 97 -35.41 5.08 16.19
N PRO A 98 -36.21 4.57 17.14
CA PRO A 98 -35.93 3.29 17.78
C PRO A 98 -35.77 2.19 16.72
N LEU A 99 -34.76 1.34 16.89
CA LEU A 99 -34.51 0.24 15.97
C LEU A 99 -35.60 -0.83 16.09
N ASP A 100 -36.50 -0.89 15.10
CA ASP A 100 -37.40 -2.02 14.88
C ASP A 100 -36.93 -2.81 13.65
N LEU A 101 -36.07 -3.80 13.90
CA LEU A 101 -35.49 -4.62 12.85
C LEU A 101 -36.55 -5.40 12.06
N LYS A 102 -37.63 -5.83 12.71
CA LYS A 102 -38.68 -6.61 12.05
C LYS A 102 -39.47 -5.73 11.09
N GLY A 103 -39.93 -4.57 11.55
CA GLY A 103 -40.62 -3.61 10.71
C GLY A 103 -39.80 -3.18 9.48
N LEU A 104 -38.48 -3.00 9.67
CA LEU A 104 -37.56 -2.62 8.61
C LEU A 104 -37.37 -3.73 7.55
N LEU A 105 -37.26 -4.99 7.98
CA LEU A 105 -37.20 -6.14 7.05
C LEU A 105 -38.52 -6.33 6.30
N ASP A 106 -39.66 -6.21 6.99
CA ASP A 106 -40.99 -6.29 6.38
C ASP A 106 -41.24 -5.17 5.36
N GLU A 107 -40.59 -4.01 5.51
CA GLU A 107 -40.58 -2.91 4.53
C GLU A 107 -39.68 -3.22 3.33
N LEU A 108 -38.46 -3.70 3.57
CA LEU A 108 -37.52 -4.07 2.51
C LEU A 108 -38.05 -5.21 1.61
N ASP A 109 -38.73 -6.20 2.19
CA ASP A 109 -39.36 -7.31 1.44
C ASP A 109 -40.51 -6.80 0.53
N ARG A 110 -41.22 -5.75 0.95
CA ARG A 110 -42.26 -5.09 0.14
C ARG A 110 -41.68 -4.29 -1.02
N GLU A 111 -40.51 -3.66 -0.83
CA GLU A 111 -39.85 -2.86 -1.86
C GLU A 111 -39.06 -3.69 -2.88
N THR A 112 -38.36 -4.73 -2.43
CA THR A 112 -37.47 -5.52 -3.28
C THR A 112 -38.17 -6.68 -3.99
N GLY A 113 -39.40 -7.01 -3.58
CA GLY A 113 -40.19 -8.11 -4.19
C GLY A 113 -39.55 -9.50 -4.04
N VAL A 114 -38.46 -9.61 -3.28
CA VAL A 114 -37.80 -10.88 -2.98
C VAL A 114 -38.62 -11.57 -1.90
N ARG A 115 -39.59 -12.38 -2.31
CA ARG A 115 -40.22 -13.34 -1.41
C ARG A 115 -39.17 -14.39 -1.01
N ALA A 116 -38.82 -14.42 0.27
CA ALA A 116 -38.18 -15.58 0.89
C ALA A 116 -39.09 -16.82 0.82
#